data_AF-A0A8S2ZRW7-F1
#
_entry.id   AF-A0A8S2ZRW7-F1
#
_cell.length_a   1.000
_cell.length_b   1.000
_cell.length_c   1.000
_cell.angle_alpha   90.00
_cell.angle_beta   90.00
_cell.angle_gamma   90.00
#
_symmetry.space_group_name_H-M   'P 1'
#
loop_
_entity.id
_entity.type
_entity.pdbx_description
1 polymer ?
#
loop_
_entity_poly.entity_id
_entity_poly.type
_entity_poly.pdbx_seq_one_letter_code
_entity_poly.pdbx_strand_id
1 'polypeptide(L)'
;SLRFTIHPLVIDGDLIIRDIFPLPPPCRTMKLSFDEFPAMDSNDKYLLVHQPPNLSLLDRHLAIIKQAPWTQGEIWDICWS
;
A
#
# COMPACT_ATOMS: atom_id res chain seq x y z
N SER A 1 -28.18 2.02 -12.59
CA SER A 1 -27.50 3.20 -13.14
C SER A 1 -26.72 3.85 -12.02
N LEU A 2 -25.39 3.75 -12.02
CA LEU A 2 -24.51 4.33 -11.00
C LEU A 2 -24.07 5.72 -11.49
N ARG A 3 -24.30 6.75 -10.67
CA ARG A 3 -23.85 8.12 -10.95
C ARG A 3 -22.56 8.37 -10.19
N PHE A 4 -21.49 8.64 -10.93
CA PHE A 4 -20.24 9.12 -10.35
C PHE A 4 -20.22 10.64 -10.44
N THR A 5 -20.04 11.30 -9.30
CA THR A 5 -19.85 12.74 -9.24
C THR A 5 -18.37 13.00 -9.09
N ILE A 6 -17.76 13.57 -10.12
CA ILE A 6 -16.36 14.00 -10.09
C ILE A 6 -16.38 15.47 -9.72
N HIS A 7 -15.85 15.80 -8.53
CA HIS A 7 -15.60 17.18 -8.15
C HIS A 7 -14.16 17.56 -8.51
N PRO A 8 -13.92 18.75 -9.07
CA PRO A 8 -12.57 19.23 -9.32
C PRO A 8 -11.84 19.40 -7.98
N LEU A 9 -10.59 18.92 -7.92
CA LEU A 9 -9.70 19.21 -6.80
C LEU A 9 -9.36 20.71 -6.84
N VAL A 10 -10.06 21.50 -6.03
CA VAL A 10 -9.74 22.92 -5.84
C VAL A 10 -8.61 23.00 -4.82
N ILE A 11 -7.40 23.28 -5.30
CA ILE A 11 -6.28 23.58 -4.41
C ILE A 11 -6.45 25.02 -3.95
N ASP A 12 -6.86 25.19 -2.69
CA ASP A 12 -6.93 26.49 -2.04
C ASP A 12 -5.50 26.95 -1.70
N GLY A 13 -5.09 28.07 -2.29
CA GLY A 13 -3.77 28.67 -2.10
C GLY A 13 -3.54 29.16 -0.66
N ASP A 14 -4.60 29.45 0.08
CA ASP A 14 -4.53 29.89 1.48
C ASP A 14 -4.32 28.70 2.44
N LEU A 15 -4.49 27.47 1.96
CA LEU A 15 -4.18 26.22 2.68
C LEU A 15 -2.72 25.79 2.52
N ILE A 16 -1.91 26.54 1.76
CA ILE A 16 -0.47 26.30 1.63
C ILE A 16 0.22 26.87 2.87
N ILE A 17 0.15 26.11 3.96
CA ILE A 17 0.93 26.38 5.17
C ILE A 17 2.41 26.20 4.81
N ARG A 18 3.16 27.31 4.77
CA ARG A 18 4.63 27.32 4.59
C ARG A 18 5.39 27.10 5.90
N ASP A 19 4.78 26.45 6.87
CA ASP A 19 5.50 26.03 8.06
C ASP A 19 6.18 24.69 7.75
N ILE A 20 7.45 24.80 7.35
CA ILE A 20 8.36 23.68 7.19
C ILE A 20 8.74 23.19 8.59
N PHE A 21 7.79 22.56 9.27
CA PHE A 21 8.16 21.58 10.28
C PHE A 21 8.91 20.46 9.55
N PRO A 22 9.94 19.84 10.14
CA PRO A 22 10.46 18.58 9.64
C PRO A 22 9.35 17.54 9.83
N LEU A 23 8.41 17.50 8.88
CA LEU A 23 7.45 16.44 8.80
C LEU A 23 8.27 15.18 8.54
N PRO A 24 8.08 14.11 9.35
CA PRO A 24 8.67 12.83 9.02
C PRO A 24 8.26 12.50 7.58
N PRO A 25 9.16 11.89 6.78
CA PRO A 25 8.90 11.66 5.38
C PRO A 25 7.52 11.00 5.23
N PRO A 26 6.67 11.49 4.31
CA PRO A 26 5.30 11.01 4.15
C PRO A 26 5.25 9.53 3.77
N CYS A 27 6.39 8.98 3.38
CA CYS A 27 6.56 7.61 2.94
C CYS A 27 7.55 6.90 3.87
N ARG A 28 7.17 5.71 4.33
CA ARG A 28 8.10 4.73 4.91
C ARG A 28 8.44 3.72 3.83
N THR A 29 9.69 3.69 3.42
CA THR A 29 10.17 2.69 2.45
C THR A 29 10.67 1.47 3.20
N MET A 30 10.09 0.31 2.91
CA MET A 30 10.63 -0.97 3.38
C MET A 30 11.63 -1.48 2.36
N LYS A 31 12.89 -1.68 2.77
CA LYS A 31 13.83 -2.47 1.97
C LYS A 31 13.50 -3.93 2.18
N LEU A 32 12.85 -4.51 1.18
CA LEU A 32 12.69 -5.95 1.08
C LEU A 32 13.91 -6.49 0.34
N SER A 33 14.51 -7.57 0.84
CA SER A 33 15.75 -8.14 0.33
C SER A 33 15.56 -8.98 -0.95
N PHE A 34 14.55 -8.66 -1.76
CA PHE A 34 14.15 -9.48 -2.90
C PHE A 34 14.40 -8.74 -4.21
N ASP A 35 14.94 -9.46 -5.20
CA ASP A 35 15.23 -8.96 -6.55
C ASP A 35 13.97 -8.76 -7.40
N GLU A 36 12.82 -9.28 -6.98
CA GLU A 36 11.59 -9.29 -7.77
C GLU A 36 10.34 -8.86 -6.96
N PHE A 37 9.48 -8.12 -7.66
CA PHE A 37 8.28 -7.38 -7.26
C PHE A 37 7.53 -7.92 -6.02
N PRO A 38 7.70 -7.31 -4.83
CA PRO A 38 7.21 -7.93 -3.59
C PRO A 38 5.78 -7.52 -3.17
N ALA A 39 5.25 -6.38 -3.61
CA ALA A 39 3.91 -5.93 -3.25
C ALA A 39 2.91 -6.32 -4.34
N MET A 40 1.93 -7.16 -4.00
CA MET A 40 0.97 -7.65 -4.98
C MET A 40 -0.30 -6.81 -5.04
N ASP A 41 -0.79 -6.34 -3.89
CA ASP A 41 -1.97 -5.49 -3.81
C ASP A 41 -2.02 -4.76 -2.45
N SER A 42 -2.75 -3.67 -2.37
CA SER A 42 -2.97 -2.92 -1.13
C SER A 42 -4.39 -2.36 -1.05
N ASN A 43 -4.82 -2.12 0.18
CA ASN A 43 -5.98 -1.26 0.46
C ASN A 43 -5.60 -0.21 1.51
N ASP A 44 -6.57 0.58 1.97
CA ASP A 44 -6.35 1.68 2.91
C ASP A 44 -5.72 1.24 4.25
N LYS A 45 -5.79 -0.04 4.60
CA LYS A 45 -5.39 -0.56 5.91
C LYS A 45 -4.24 -1.55 5.83
N TYR A 46 -4.12 -2.28 4.72
CA TYR A 46 -3.29 -3.46 4.62
C TYR A 46 -2.52 -3.53 3.31
N LEU A 47 -1.36 -4.17 3.39
CA LEU A 47 -0.51 -4.49 2.26
C LEU A 47 -0.39 -6.01 2.14
N LEU A 48 -0.64 -6.55 0.96
CA LEU A 48 -0.45 -7.96 0.67
C LEU A 48 0.87 -8.17 -0.09
N VAL A 49 1.74 -9.01 0.49
CA VAL A 49 3.11 -9.21 0.00
C VAL A 49 3.37 -10.70 -0.21
N HIS A 50 3.96 -11.04 -1.36
CA HIS A 50 4.45 -12.38 -1.62
C HIS A 50 5.89 -12.47 -1.11
N GLN A 51 6.10 -13.34 -0.15
CA GLN A 51 7.41 -13.66 0.40
C GLN A 51 7.59 -15.17 0.32
N PRO A 52 7.98 -15.72 -0.84
CA PRO A 52 8.08 -17.17 -1.04
C PRO A 52 8.74 -17.86 0.17
N PRO A 53 8.10 -18.88 0.77
CA PRO A 53 6.93 -19.62 0.29
C PRO A 53 5.57 -19.10 0.82
N ASN A 54 5.51 -17.88 1.35
CA ASN A 54 4.38 -17.35 2.10
C ASN A 54 3.72 -16.14 1.45
N LEU A 55 2.43 -16.02 1.70
CA LEU A 55 1.63 -14.83 1.49
C LEU A 55 1.45 -14.12 2.84
N SER A 56 1.96 -12.90 2.95
CA SER A 56 1.95 -12.11 4.18
C SER A 56 1.02 -10.90 4.04
N LEU A 57 0.15 -10.69 5.01
CA LEU A 57 -0.66 -9.48 5.16
C LEU A 57 -0.03 -8.58 6.21
N LEU A 58 0.27 -7.35 5.84
CA LEU A 58 0.87 -6.36 6.72
C LEU A 58 -0.09 -5.23 7.04
N ASP A 59 0.06 -4.62 8.21
CA ASP A 59 -0.63 -3.39 8.57
C ASP A 59 0.10 -2.13 8.07
N ARG A 60 -0.49 -0.96 8.36
CA ARG A 60 0.07 0.37 8.08
C ARG A 60 1.44 0.65 8.74
N HIS A 61 1.84 -0.16 9.72
CA HIS A 61 3.13 -0.08 10.39
C HIS A 61 4.14 -1.09 9.83
N LEU A 62 3.76 -1.82 8.77
CA LEU A 62 4.55 -2.87 8.13
C LEU A 62 4.78 -4.07 9.07
N ALA A 63 3.90 -4.28 10.04
CA ALA A 63 3.90 -5.48 10.87
C ALA A 63 3.07 -6.58 10.20
N ILE A 64 3.59 -7.81 10.20
CA ILE A 64 2.86 -8.98 9.68
C ILE A 64 1.72 -9.30 10.65
N ILE A 65 0.49 -9.19 10.19
CA ILE A 65 -0.73 -9.51 10.98
C ILE A 65 -1.28 -10.89 10.66
N LYS A 66 -1.01 -11.40 9.46
CA LYS A 66 -1.42 -12.74 9.02
C LYS A 66 -0.43 -13.27 8.00
N GLN A 67 -0.17 -14.56 8.06
CA GLN A 67 0.67 -15.26 7.11
C GLN A 67 0.05 -16.61 6.76
N ALA A 68 0.11 -16.98 5.48
CA ALA A 68 -0.31 -18.29 5.00
C ALA A 68 0.71 -18.82 3.99
N PRO A 69 0.99 -20.14 3.98
CA PRO A 69 1.77 -20.75 2.92
C PRO A 69 1.08 -20.56 1.57
N TRP A 70 1.86 -20.25 0.53
CA TRP A 70 1.41 -20.18 -0.85
C TRP A 70 2.14 -21.24 -1.68
N THR A 71 1.39 -22.23 -2.16
CA THR A 71 1.93 -23.38 -2.90
C THR A 71 1.45 -23.43 -4.35
N GLN A 72 0.69 -22.43 -4.79
CA GLN A 72 -0.06 -22.45 -6.05
C GLN A 72 0.75 -21.88 -7.23
N GLY A 73 2.06 -21.66 -7.06
CA GLY A 73 2.96 -21.14 -8.08
C GLY A 73 3.06 -19.62 -8.07
N GLU A 74 3.34 -19.03 -9.23
CA GLU A 74 3.42 -17.57 -9.39
C GLU A 74 2.06 -16.91 -9.21
N ILE A 75 2.08 -15.67 -8.75
CA ILE A 75 0.88 -14.89 -8.46
C ILE A 75 0.83 -13.71 -9.42
N TRP A 76 -0.30 -13.56 -10.12
CA TRP A 76 -0.54 -12.49 -11.09
C TRP A 76 -1.90 -11.83 -10.80
N ASP A 77 -1.97 -10.51 -10.95
CA ASP A 77 -3.22 -9.72 -10.94
C ASP A 77 -4.17 -10.00 -9.77
N ILE A 78 -3.67 -9.98 -8.52
CA ILE A 78 -4.54 -10.08 -7.35
C ILE A 78 -5.40 -8.81 -7.24
N CYS A 79 -6.70 -9.00 -7.01
CA CYS A 79 -7.61 -7.98 -6.51
C CYS A 79 -8.37 -8.53 -5.30
N TRP A 80 -8.49 -7.73 -4.24
CA TRP A 80 -9.29 -8.11 -3.07
C TRP A 80 -9.93 -6.87 -2.41
N SER A 81 -11.06 -7.07 -1.71
CA SER A 81 -11.83 -6.02 -1.04
C SER A 81 -11.97 -6.28 0.45
#